data_AF-A0A0Q9DIT1-F1
#
_entry.id   AF-A0A0Q9DIT1-F1
#
_cell.length_a   1.000
_cell.length_b   1.000
_cell.length_c   1.000
_cell.angle_alpha   90.00
_cell.angle_beta   90.00
_cell.angle_gamma   90.00
#
_symmetry.space_group_name_H-M   'P 1'
#
loop_
_entity.id
_entity.type
_entity.pdbx_description
1 polymer ?
#
loop_
_entity_poly.entity_id
_entity_poly.type
_entity_poly.pdbx_seq_one_letter_code
_entity_poly.pdbx_strand_id
1 'polypeptide(L)'
;MGNIIVRGPRTFEYDSVPNLKCINCSTAAARVQYTYDGDQKRTQVIQGGITTHEFYGVHGNLLAEYSPGSRKLVQYIYLNGERVAQKESAQWPSHRGQLLLYS
;
A
#
# COMPACT_ATOMS: atom_id res chain seq x y z
N MET A 1 12.60 14.33 18.31
CA MET A 1 12.10 12.96 18.53
C MET A 1 12.73 12.07 17.49
N GLY A 2 13.32 10.93 17.87
CA GLY A 2 14.11 10.07 16.97
C GLY A 2 13.30 8.90 16.42
N ASN A 3 13.48 8.58 15.15
CA ASN A 3 12.86 7.41 14.52
C ASN A 3 13.55 6.10 14.96
N ILE A 4 12.79 5.01 15.06
CA ILE A 4 13.34 3.69 15.37
C ILE A 4 14.08 3.16 14.15
N ILE A 5 15.40 2.95 14.25
CA ILE A 5 16.22 2.43 13.13
C ILE A 5 16.41 0.91 13.16
N VAL A 6 16.17 0.25 14.30
CA VAL A 6 16.27 -1.22 14.47
C VAL A 6 15.21 -1.71 15.45
N ARG A 7 14.57 -2.85 15.16
CA ARG A 7 13.70 -3.60 16.08
C ARG A 7 13.81 -5.10 15.81
N GLY A 8 14.50 -5.82 16.68
CA GLY A 8 14.81 -7.23 16.46
C GLY A 8 15.61 -7.40 15.16
N PRO A 9 15.24 -8.31 14.25
CA PRO A 9 15.96 -8.51 12.99
C PRO A 9 15.66 -7.46 11.92
N ARG A 10 14.76 -6.49 12.20
CA ARG A 10 14.33 -5.49 11.22
C ARG A 10 15.13 -4.21 11.34
N THR A 11 15.63 -3.72 10.21
CA THR A 11 16.19 -2.36 10.07
C THR A 11 15.22 -1.45 9.35
N PHE A 12 15.24 -0.16 9.67
CA PHE A 12 14.33 0.85 9.14
C PHE A 12 15.12 2.07 8.67
N GLU A 13 14.83 2.51 7.45
CA GLU A 13 15.39 3.72 6.85
C GLU A 13 14.28 4.72 6.59
N TYR A 14 14.56 6.00 6.85
CA TYR A 14 13.62 7.09 6.71
C TYR A 14 14.16 8.13 5.72
N ASP A 15 13.27 8.89 5.10
CA ASP A 15 13.65 10.08 4.33
C ASP A 15 13.87 11.30 5.24
N SER A 16 14.10 12.48 4.64
CA SER A 16 14.31 13.73 5.37
C SER A 16 13.02 14.31 5.98
N VAL A 17 11.85 13.80 5.60
CA VAL A 17 10.52 14.21 6.10
C VAL A 17 9.89 13.02 6.83
N PRO A 18 10.50 12.63 7.95
CA PRO A 18 10.61 11.28 8.56
C PRO A 18 9.63 10.16 8.12
N ASN A 19 9.44 9.93 6.82
CA ASN A 19 8.63 8.83 6.31
C ASN A 19 9.46 7.56 6.27
N LEU A 20 8.87 6.43 6.64
CA LEU A 20 9.54 5.13 6.52
C LEU A 20 9.74 4.81 5.04
N LYS A 21 10.97 4.91 4.55
CA LYS A 21 11.29 4.70 3.13
C LYS A 21 11.55 3.23 2.82
N CYS A 22 12.13 2.50 3.77
CA CYS A 22 12.52 1.12 3.51
C CYS A 22 12.73 0.30 4.79
N ILE A 23 12.39 -0.99 4.71
CA ILE A 23 12.66 -2.00 5.74
C ILE A 23 13.66 -3.00 5.15
N ASN A 24 14.67 -3.39 5.94
CA ASN A 24 15.67 -4.40 5.57
C ASN A 24 16.35 -4.12 4.22
N CYS A 25 16.79 -2.88 4.01
CA CYS A 25 17.24 -2.39 2.70
C CYS A 25 18.47 -3.13 2.16
N SER A 26 19.30 -3.66 3.05
CA SER A 26 20.47 -4.46 2.73
C SER A 26 20.14 -5.94 2.41
N THR A 27 18.90 -6.39 2.63
CA THR A 27 18.50 -7.80 2.48
C THR A 27 17.41 -7.92 1.42
N ALA A 28 17.79 -8.15 0.16
CA ALA A 28 16.88 -8.14 -0.98
C ALA A 28 15.60 -9.01 -0.78
N ALA A 29 15.74 -10.22 -0.22
CA ALA A 29 14.61 -11.12 0.01
C ALA A 29 13.60 -10.63 1.06
N ALA A 30 14.02 -9.77 1.98
CA ALA A 30 13.19 -9.23 3.06
C ALA A 30 12.92 -7.73 2.91
N ARG A 31 13.37 -7.14 1.79
CA ARG A 31 13.30 -5.70 1.53
C ARG A 31 11.85 -5.29 1.26
N VAL A 32 11.44 -4.21 1.90
CA VAL A 32 10.19 -3.50 1.59
C VAL A 32 10.54 -2.05 1.32
N GLN A 33 10.08 -1.49 0.20
CA GLN A 33 10.31 -0.10 -0.16
C GLN A 33 8.99 0.65 -0.25
N TYR A 34 9.02 1.92 0.15
CA TYR A 34 7.87 2.81 0.15
C TYR A 34 8.22 4.11 -0.58
N THR A 35 7.25 4.66 -1.30
CA THR A 35 7.34 6.01 -1.87
C THR A 35 6.14 6.83 -1.44
N TYR A 36 6.29 8.14 -1.41
CA TYR A 36 5.31 9.07 -0.85
C TYR A 36 5.08 10.25 -1.80
N ASP A 37 3.89 10.85 -1.74
CA ASP A 37 3.61 12.14 -2.37
C ASP A 37 4.03 13.32 -1.46
N GLY A 38 3.77 14.56 -1.94
CA GLY A 38 4.09 15.78 -1.20
C GLY A 38 3.30 15.95 0.12
N ASP A 39 2.19 15.23 0.28
CA ASP A 39 1.34 15.25 1.47
C ASP A 39 1.66 14.09 2.44
N GLN A 40 2.81 13.42 2.24
CA GLN A 40 3.27 12.27 3.03
C GLN A 40 2.28 11.08 2.98
N LYS A 41 1.48 10.95 1.92
CA LYS A 41 0.71 9.74 1.64
C LYS A 41 1.56 8.77 0.86
N ARG A 42 1.55 7.51 1.26
CA ARG A 42 2.33 6.47 0.60
C ARG A 42 1.70 6.18 -0.76
N THR A 43 2.44 6.30 -1.86
CA THR A 43 1.89 6.10 -3.21
C THR A 43 2.29 4.75 -3.81
N GLN A 44 3.31 4.10 -3.24
CA GLN A 44 3.80 2.80 -3.70
C GLN A 44 4.38 1.98 -2.56
N VAL A 45 4.18 0.67 -2.64
CA VAL A 45 4.90 -0.36 -1.90
C VAL A 45 5.57 -1.31 -2.89
N ILE A 46 6.84 -1.64 -2.66
CA ILE A 46 7.53 -2.75 -3.35
C ILE A 46 7.94 -3.77 -2.30
N GLN A 47 7.41 -4.99 -2.40
CA GLN A 47 7.72 -6.09 -1.48
C GLN A 47 7.76 -7.42 -2.24
N GLY A 48 8.84 -8.20 -2.07
CA GLY A 48 8.98 -9.50 -2.73
C GLY A 48 8.88 -9.43 -4.26
N GLY A 49 9.34 -8.31 -4.86
CA GLY A 49 9.23 -8.06 -6.30
C GLY A 49 7.85 -7.60 -6.79
N ILE A 50 6.85 -7.55 -5.90
CA ILE A 50 5.50 -7.06 -6.23
C ILE A 50 5.46 -5.56 -5.97
N THR A 51 5.05 -4.80 -6.99
CA THR A 51 4.73 -3.38 -6.87
C THR A 51 3.23 -3.22 -6.66
N THR A 52 2.83 -2.43 -5.66
CA THR A 52 1.46 -2.02 -5.41
C THR A 52 1.40 -0.50 -5.36
N HIS A 53 0.52 0.10 -6.15
CA HIS A 53 0.21 1.52 -6.13
C HIS A 53 -0.99 1.77 -5.23
N GLU A 54 -0.94 2.82 -4.42
CA GLU A 54 -2.01 3.22 -3.50
C GLU A 54 -2.63 4.55 -3.94
N PHE A 55 -3.97 4.62 -3.96
CA PHE A 55 -4.73 5.81 -4.38
C PHE A 55 -5.59 6.31 -3.23
N TYR A 56 -5.50 7.61 -2.92
CA TYR A 56 -6.20 8.22 -1.81
C TYR A 56 -7.32 9.14 -2.29
N GLY A 57 -8.40 9.20 -1.52
CA GLY A 57 -9.47 10.16 -1.70
C GLY A 57 -9.12 11.52 -1.11
N VAL A 58 -9.96 12.52 -1.41
CA VAL A 58 -9.80 13.90 -0.90
C VAL A 58 -9.82 14.01 0.62
N HIS A 59 -10.40 13.02 1.31
CA HIS A 59 -10.43 12.94 2.77
C HIS A 59 -9.25 12.13 3.36
N GLY A 60 -8.29 11.74 2.52
CA GLY A 60 -7.09 11.01 2.92
C GLY A 60 -7.29 9.51 3.19
N ASN A 61 -8.48 8.97 2.91
CA ASN A 61 -8.75 7.54 2.99
C ASN A 61 -8.20 6.80 1.76
N LEU A 62 -7.67 5.60 1.95
CA LEU A 62 -7.20 4.74 0.87
C LEU A 62 -8.39 4.22 0.07
N LEU A 63 -8.51 4.61 -1.19
CA LEU A 63 -9.62 4.23 -2.08
C LEU A 63 -9.32 2.98 -2.89
N ALA A 64 -8.07 2.79 -3.31
CA ALA A 64 -7.70 1.65 -4.13
C ALA A 64 -6.23 1.27 -4.00
N GLU A 65 -5.97 -0.01 -4.27
CA GLU A 65 -4.64 -0.57 -4.47
C GLU A 65 -4.58 -1.26 -5.83
N TYR A 66 -3.52 -1.00 -6.59
CA TYR A 66 -3.30 -1.64 -7.89
C TYR A 66 -1.92 -2.29 -7.99
N SER A 67 -1.91 -3.59 -8.25
CA SER A 67 -0.69 -4.36 -8.49
C SER A 67 -0.60 -4.74 -9.97
N PRO A 68 0.16 -4.01 -10.81
CA PRO A 68 0.19 -4.24 -12.26
C PRO A 68 0.68 -5.64 -12.64
N GLY A 69 1.62 -6.21 -11.87
CA GLY A 69 2.17 -7.54 -12.12
C GLY A 69 1.12 -8.66 -12.07
N SER A 70 0.12 -8.54 -11.20
CA SER A 70 -1.01 -9.48 -11.10
C SER A 70 -2.30 -8.95 -11.72
N ARG A 71 -2.27 -7.73 -12.28
CA ARG A 71 -3.45 -6.98 -12.75
C ARG A 71 -4.56 -6.91 -11.69
N LYS A 72 -4.19 -6.94 -10.42
CA LYS A 72 -5.12 -6.93 -9.30
C LYS A 72 -5.43 -5.49 -8.91
N LEU A 73 -6.71 -5.14 -8.94
CA LEU A 73 -7.25 -3.91 -8.38
C LEU A 73 -8.13 -4.27 -7.17
N VAL A 74 -7.81 -3.69 -6.02
CA VAL A 74 -8.67 -3.71 -4.84
C VAL A 74 -9.23 -2.31 -4.64
N GLN A 75 -10.55 -2.19 -4.52
CA GLN A 75 -11.24 -0.92 -4.25
C GLN A 75 -11.91 -1.00 -2.88
N TYR A 76 -11.83 0.08 -2.11
CA TYR A 76 -12.37 0.17 -0.77
C TYR A 76 -13.61 1.06 -0.74
N ILE A 77 -14.68 0.57 -0.10
CA ILE A 77 -15.98 1.24 -0.01
C ILE A 77 -16.17 1.70 1.43
N TYR A 78 -16.54 2.96 1.59
CA TYR A 78 -16.70 3.62 2.88
C TYR A 78 -18.13 4.12 3.09
N LEU A 79 -18.63 4.01 4.32
CA LEU A 79 -19.87 4.62 4.79
C LEU A 79 -19.55 5.40 6.06
N ASN A 80 -19.84 6.70 6.07
CA ASN A 80 -19.55 7.59 7.20
C ASN A 80 -18.09 7.53 7.71
N GLY A 81 -17.13 7.41 6.78
CA GLY A 81 -15.70 7.32 7.11
C GLY A 81 -15.21 5.93 7.50
N GLU A 82 -16.11 4.96 7.70
CA GLU A 82 -15.76 3.57 8.02
C GLU A 82 -15.72 2.71 6.77
N ARG A 83 -14.69 1.87 6.62
CA ARG A 83 -14.60 0.93 5.50
C ARG A 83 -15.58 -0.22 5.73
N VAL A 84 -16.60 -0.32 4.89
CA VAL A 84 -17.69 -1.31 5.01
C VAL A 84 -17.58 -2.46 4.01
N ALA A 85 -16.83 -2.29 2.92
CA ALA A 85 -16.62 -3.35 1.95
C ALA A 85 -15.34 -3.16 1.14
N GLN A 86 -14.95 -4.20 0.42
CA GLN A 86 -13.95 -4.11 -0.64
C GLN A 86 -14.38 -4.91 -1.86
N LYS A 87 -13.91 -4.47 -3.02
CA LYS A 87 -14.10 -5.15 -4.30
C LYS A 87 -12.73 -5.49 -4.87
N GLU A 88 -12.53 -6.75 -5.21
CA GLU A 88 -11.35 -7.19 -5.93
C GLU A 88 -11.72 -7.48 -7.39
N SER A 89 -10.90 -7.00 -8.31
CA SER A 89 -10.98 -7.35 -9.73
C SER A 89 -9.58 -7.64 -10.26
N ALA A 90 -9.42 -8.80 -10.91
CA ALA A 90 -8.34 -9.00 -11.85
C ALA A 90 -8.73 -8.34 -13.18
N GLN A 91 -7.97 -7.36 -13.64
CA GLN A 91 -8.23 -6.71 -14.92
C GLN A 91 -7.81 -7.64 -16.07
N TRP A 92 -8.74 -8.47 -16.55
CA TRP A 92 -8.67 -9.22 -17.83
C TRP A 92 -10.00 -9.03 -18.60
N PRO A 93 -10.01 -9.14 -19.95
CA PRO A 93 -11.10 -8.60 -20.78
C PRO A 93 -12.39 -9.38 -20.53
N SER A 94 -13.48 -8.66 -20.30
CA SER A 94 -14.82 -9.13 -19.93
C SER A 94 -15.06 -9.47 -18.44
N HIS A 95 -15.54 -8.44 -17.75
CA HIS A 95 -16.50 -8.41 -16.65
C HIS A 95 -16.76 -9.71 -15.87
N ARG A 96 -16.23 -9.80 -14.63
CA ARG A 96 -16.96 -10.29 -13.44
C ARG A 96 -16.16 -9.89 -12.18
N GLY A 97 -16.61 -8.86 -11.47
CA GLY A 97 -16.05 -8.49 -10.17
C GLY A 97 -16.72 -9.30 -9.05
N GLN A 98 -15.95 -9.78 -8.07
CA GLN A 98 -16.46 -10.46 -6.89
C GLN A 98 -16.50 -9.47 -5.72
N LEU A 99 -17.68 -9.26 -5.15
CA LEU A 99 -17.87 -8.42 -3.96
C LEU A 99 -17.71 -9.31 -2.71
N LEU A 100 -16.81 -8.96 -1.80
CA LEU A 100 -16.69 -9.62 -0.49
C LEU A 100 -17.23 -8.65 0.57
N LEU A 101 -18.35 -9.01 1.19
CA LEU A 101 -18.91 -8.32 2.34
C LEU A 101 -18.32 -8.94 3.60
N TYR A 102 -17.75 -8.12 4.49
CA TYR A 102 -17.33 -8.57 5.81
C TYR A 102 -18.47 -8.27 6.79
N SER A 103 -18.97 -9.32 7.48
CA SER A 103 -19.99 -9.24 8.53
C SER A 103 -19.39 -8.94 9.89
#